data_AF-A0A7L5AEQ1-F1
#
_entry.id   AF-A0A7L5AEQ1-F1
#
_cell.length_a   1.000
_cell.length_b   1.000
_cell.length_c   1.000
_cell.angle_alpha   90.00
_cell.angle_beta   90.00
_cell.angle_gamma   90.00
#
_symmetry.space_group_name_H-M   'P 1'
#
loop_
_entity.id
_entity.type
_entity.pdbx_description
1 polymer ?
#
loop_
_entity_poly.entity_id
_entity_poly.type
_entity_poly.pdbx_seq_one_letter_code
_entity_poly.pdbx_strand_id
1 'polypeptide(L)'
;MYSLAMSSPIQQRMALERIRTSAIVWTLFGGFWGLLAIAQLLVGAEPTRGALFFVIAGVLIVVGVVKMRRYRRALAAFAAENGVDAGKC
;
A
#
# COMPACT_ATOMS: atom_id res chain seq x y z
N MET A 1 -11.43 9.46 -34.25
CA MET A 1 -10.20 8.78 -33.79
C MET A 1 -9.61 9.69 -32.71
N TYR A 2 -9.74 9.41 -31.41
CA TYR A 2 -9.20 8.26 -30.69
C TYR A 2 -10.23 7.67 -29.72
N SER A 3 -10.50 6.37 -29.85
CA SER A 3 -11.09 5.57 -28.80
C SER A 3 -10.09 5.54 -27.65
N LEU A 4 -10.36 6.28 -26.58
CA LEU A 4 -9.70 6.07 -25.29
C LEU A 4 -10.06 4.64 -24.90
N ALA A 5 -9.09 3.74 -24.97
CA ALA A 5 -9.27 2.34 -24.65
C ALA A 5 -10.00 2.21 -23.29
N MET A 6 -11.29 1.86 -23.32
CA MET A 6 -12.01 1.47 -22.13
C MET A 6 -11.33 0.20 -21.63
N SER A 7 -10.44 0.34 -20.64
CA SER A 7 -9.87 -0.80 -19.93
C SER A 7 -11.02 -1.69 -19.48
N SER A 8 -10.98 -2.97 -19.81
CA SER A 8 -12.11 -3.85 -19.49
C SER A 8 -12.35 -3.86 -17.97
N PRO A 9 -13.59 -4.07 -17.50
CA PRO A 9 -13.90 -4.10 -16.06
C PRO A 9 -13.04 -5.12 -15.30
N ILE A 10 -12.64 -6.21 -15.98
CA ILE A 10 -11.73 -7.23 -15.46
C ILE A 10 -10.31 -6.65 -15.26
N GLN A 11 -9.80 -5.87 -16.21
CA GLN A 11 -8.51 -5.19 -16.08
C GLN A 11 -8.52 -4.15 -14.95
N GLN A 12 -9.63 -3.42 -14.77
CA GLN A 12 -9.78 -2.47 -13.66
C GLN A 12 -9.78 -3.16 -12.29
N ARG A 13 -10.49 -4.30 -12.15
CA ARG A 13 -10.46 -5.11 -10.92
C ARG A 13 -9.06 -5.66 -10.63
N MET A 14 -8.38 -6.19 -11.64
CA MET A 14 -7.02 -6.72 -11.49
C MET A 14 -6.02 -5.61 -11.09
N ALA A 15 -6.19 -4.40 -11.61
CA ALA A 15 -5.41 -3.23 -11.20
C ALA A 15 -5.69 -2.83 -9.75
N LEU A 16 -6.96 -2.83 -9.33
CA LEU A 16 -7.38 -2.56 -7.95
C LEU A 16 -6.75 -3.56 -6.96
N GLU A 17 -6.82 -4.86 -7.26
CA GLU A 17 -6.19 -5.91 -6.45
C GLU A 17 -4.68 -5.73 -6.36
N ARG A 18 -4.00 -5.41 -7.47
CA ARG A 18 -2.56 -5.14 -7.46
C ARG A 18 -2.21 -3.96 -6.55
N ILE A 19 -3.01 -2.89 -6.54
CA ILE A 19 -2.79 -1.74 -5.65
C ILE A 19 -3.00 -2.16 -4.18
N ARG A 20 -4.04 -2.95 -3.87
CA ARG A 20 -4.30 -3.49 -2.53
C ARG A 20 -3.14 -4.37 -2.05
N THR A 21 -2.74 -5.36 -2.85
CA THR A 21 -1.64 -6.26 -2.52
C THR A 21 -0.34 -5.48 -2.32
N SER A 22 -0.06 -4.51 -3.17
CA SER A 22 1.10 -3.64 -2.99
C SER A 22 1.00 -2.86 -1.67
N ALA A 23 -0.14 -2.25 -1.35
CA ALA A 23 -0.33 -1.53 -0.09
C ALA A 23 -0.07 -2.43 1.14
N ILE A 24 -0.57 -3.67 1.12
CA ILE A 24 -0.34 -4.66 2.17
C ILE A 24 1.14 -5.02 2.27
N VAL A 25 1.80 -5.35 1.16
CA VAL A 25 3.23 -5.71 1.16
C VAL A 25 4.10 -4.59 1.72
N TRP A 26 3.90 -3.34 1.30
CA TRP A 26 4.70 -2.22 1.81
C TRP A 26 4.44 -1.95 3.31
N THR A 27 3.21 -2.14 3.78
CA THR A 27 2.86 -1.99 5.20
C THR A 27 3.48 -3.10 6.05
N LEU A 28 3.39 -4.36 5.60
CA LEU A 28 4.00 -5.51 6.30
C LEU A 28 5.52 -5.41 6.33
N PHE A 29 6.13 -5.03 5.20
CA PHE A 29 7.57 -4.82 5.14
C PHE A 29 7.98 -3.69 6.08
N GLY A 30 7.28 -2.55 6.06
CA GLY A 30 7.52 -1.47 7.02
C GLY A 30 7.39 -1.89 8.48
N GLY A 31 6.38 -2.70 8.82
CA GLY A 31 6.22 -3.28 10.14
C GLY A 31 7.38 -4.19 10.56
N PHE A 32 7.84 -5.06 9.66
CA PHE A 32 9.00 -5.93 9.90
C PHE A 32 10.28 -5.13 10.19
N TRP A 33 10.57 -4.10 9.39
CA TRP A 33 11.70 -3.21 9.62
C TRP A 33 11.59 -2.43 10.93
N GLY A 34 10.37 -2.05 11.32
CA GLY A 34 10.11 -1.41 12.62
C GLY A 34 10.38 -2.34 13.80
N LEU A 35 9.97 -3.62 13.71
CA LEU A 35 10.26 -4.62 14.73
C LEU A 35 11.77 -4.87 14.87
N LEU A 36 12.50 -4.94 13.75
CA LEU A 36 13.96 -5.02 13.78
C LEU A 36 14.61 -3.80 14.44
N ALA A 37 14.09 -2.60 14.20
CA ALA A 37 14.57 -1.38 14.84
C ALA A 37 14.37 -1.42 16.37
N ILE A 38 13.20 -1.87 16.82
CA ILE A 38 12.91 -2.06 18.25
C ILE A 38 13.83 -3.13 18.86
N ALA A 39 14.03 -4.25 18.19
CA ALA A 39 14.93 -5.31 18.65
C ALA A 39 16.38 -4.82 18.80
N GLN A 40 16.88 -4.01 17.86
CA GLN A 40 18.21 -3.41 17.94
C GLN A 40 18.37 -2.50 19.16
N LEU A 41 17.34 -1.69 19.49
CA LEU A 41 17.36 -0.85 20.69
C LEU A 41 17.38 -1.67 21.98
N LEU A 42 16.67 -2.80 22.02
CA LEU A 42 16.61 -3.69 23.18
C LEU A 42 17.91 -4.46 23.43
N VAL A 43 18.67 -4.77 22.36
CA VAL A 43 19.95 -5.49 22.45
C VAL A 43 21.12 -4.54 22.76
N GLY A 44 20.88 -3.22 22.85
CA GLY A 44 21.92 -2.23 23.14
C GLY A 44 22.85 -1.96 21.96
N ALA A 45 22.38 -2.20 20.73
CA ALA A 45 23.14 -1.92 19.53
C ALA A 45 23.29 -0.41 19.27
N GLU A 46 24.24 -0.04 18.40
CA GLU A 46 24.53 1.35 18.05
C GLU A 46 23.25 2.16 17.73
N PRO A 47 23.00 3.28 18.44
CA PRO A 47 21.75 4.04 18.33
C PRO A 47 21.52 4.61 16.93
N THR A 48 22.60 4.88 16.19
CA THR A 48 22.57 5.29 14.77
C THR A 48 21.95 4.22 13.87
N ARG A 49 22.24 2.93 14.10
CA ARG A 49 21.63 1.83 13.31
C ARG A 49 20.15 1.70 13.61
N GLY A 50 19.76 1.74 14.89
CA GLY A 50 18.36 1.73 15.31
C GLY A 50 17.55 2.85 14.66
N ALA A 51 18.05 4.08 14.72
CA ALA A 51 17.41 5.24 14.09
C ALA A 51 17.24 5.07 12.57
N LEU A 52 18.22 4.50 11.89
CA LEU A 52 18.17 4.26 10.45
C LEU A 52 17.07 3.25 10.08
N PHE A 53 16.93 2.17 10.84
CA PHE A 53 15.85 1.21 10.67
C PHE A 53 14.47 1.81 10.95
N PHE A 54 14.33 2.69 11.96
CA PHE A 54 13.09 3.42 12.23
C PHE A 54 12.68 4.34 11.08
N VAL A 55 13.64 5.07 10.51
CA VAL A 55 13.36 5.94 9.35
C VAL A 55 12.91 5.12 8.15
N ILE A 56 13.59 4.00 7.86
CA ILE A 56 13.20 3.08 6.77
C ILE A 56 11.79 2.55 7.02
N ALA A 57 11.51 2.03 8.22
CA ALA A 57 10.20 1.52 8.60
C ALA A 57 9.10 2.57 8.41
N GLY A 58 9.35 3.80 8.88
CA GLY A 58 8.43 4.92 8.73
C GLY A 58 8.11 5.22 7.26
N VAL A 59 9.13 5.32 6.41
CA VAL A 59 8.94 5.55 4.96
C VAL A 59 8.12 4.44 4.30
N LEU A 60 8.42 3.18 4.63
CA LEU A 60 7.71 2.02 4.09
C LEU A 60 6.22 2.02 4.48
N ILE A 61 5.92 2.32 5.75
CA ILE A 61 4.55 2.43 6.25
C ILE A 61 3.82 3.59 5.56
N VAL A 62 4.44 4.76 5.43
CA VAL A 62 3.86 5.92 4.73
C VAL A 62 3.53 5.57 3.28
N VAL A 63 4.44 4.88 2.57
CA VAL A 63 4.18 4.40 1.20
C VAL A 63 2.99 3.44 1.17
N GLY A 64 2.91 2.50 2.12
CA GLY A 64 1.76 1.59 2.27
C GLY A 64 0.44 2.35 2.45
N VAL A 65 0.41 3.34 3.35
CA VAL A 65 -0.76 4.19 3.60
C VAL A 65 -1.17 4.99 2.36
N VAL A 66 -0.21 5.59 1.65
CA VAL A 66 -0.49 6.33 0.41
C VAL A 66 -1.09 5.42 -0.65
N LYS A 67 -0.55 4.19 -0.81
CA LYS A 67 -1.12 3.19 -1.72
C LYS A 67 -2.52 2.78 -1.32
N MET A 68 -2.79 2.61 -0.02
CA MET A 68 -4.12 2.29 0.47
C MET A 68 -5.12 3.43 0.23
N ARG A 69 -4.70 4.70 0.36
CA ARG A 69 -5.52 5.86 0.00
C ARG A 69 -5.83 5.88 -1.50
N ARG A 70 -4.85 5.57 -2.35
CA ARG A 70 -5.06 5.43 -3.81
C ARG A 70 -6.04 4.31 -4.13
N TYR A 71 -5.91 3.17 -3.47
CA TYR A 71 -6.86 2.05 -3.60
C TYR A 71 -8.29 2.47 -3.26
N ARG A 72 -8.50 3.12 -2.11
CA ARG A 72 -9.83 3.61 -1.70
C ARG A 72 -10.43 4.59 -2.70
N ARG A 73 -9.63 5.51 -3.26
CA ARG A 73 -10.08 6.44 -4.31
C ARG A 73 -10.47 5.71 -5.59
N ALA A 74 -9.64 4.75 -6.03
CA ALA A 74 -9.94 3.95 -7.23
C ALA A 74 -11.19 3.10 -7.05
N LEU A 75 -11.41 2.55 -5.85
CA LEU A 75 -12.63 1.81 -5.49
C LEU A 75 -13.88 2.68 -5.55
N ALA A 76 -13.81 3.90 -4.99
CA ALA A 76 -14.92 4.84 -5.01
C ALA A 76 -15.28 5.25 -6.45
N ALA A 77 -14.28 5.49 -7.30
CA ALA A 77 -14.49 5.76 -8.72
C ALA A 77 -15.13 4.57 -9.46
N PHE A 78 -14.60 3.36 -9.22
CA PHE A 78 -15.15 2.14 -9.83
C PHE A 78 -16.60 1.85 -9.42
N ALA A 79 -16.94 2.06 -8.14
CA ALA A 79 -18.29 1.91 -7.62
C ALA A 79 -19.26 2.99 -8.14
N ALA A 80 -18.78 4.21 -8.38
CA ALA A 80 -19.57 5.27 -9.00
C ALA A 80 -19.93 4.95 -10.47
N GLU A 81 -19.02 4.29 -11.20
CA GLU A 81 -19.22 3.92 -12.61
C GLU A 81 -20.02 2.62 -12.81
N ASN A 82 -19.86 1.63 -11.92
CA ASN A 82 -20.40 0.27 -12.11
C ASN A 82 -21.48 -0.14 -11.09
N GLY A 83 -21.89 0.78 -10.21
CA GLY A 83 -22.86 0.53 -9.14
C GLY A 83 -22.23 0.08 -7.82
N VAL A 84 -22.93 0.34 -6.71
CA VAL A 84 -22.42 0.18 -5.33
C VAL A 84 -22.02 -1.27 -5.00
N ASP A 85 -22.65 -2.26 -5.66
CA ASP A 85 -22.31 -3.68 -5.48
C ASP A 85 -21.08 -4.12 -6.27
N ALA A 86 -20.62 -3.35 -7.27
CA ALA A 86 -19.42 -3.69 -8.02
C ALA A 86 -18.14 -3.52 -7.19
N GLY A 87 -18.15 -2.62 -6.19
CA GLY A 87 -17.02 -2.37 -5.29
C GLY A 87 -16.91 -3.32 -4.10
N LYS A 88 -17.86 -4.24 -3.91
CA LYS A 88 -17.82 -5.25 -2.86
C LYS A 88 -17.03 -6.46 -3.38
N CYS A 89 -15.91 -6.75 -2.72
CA CYS A 89 -15.28 -8.07 -2.74
C CYS A 89 -15.84 -8.89 -1.59
#